data_AF-R6BX80-F1
#
_entry.id   AF-R6BX80-F1
#
_cell.length_a   1.000
_cell.length_b   1.000
_cell.length_c   1.000
_cell.angle_alpha   90.00
_cell.angle_beta   90.00
_cell.angle_gamma   90.00
#
_symmetry.space_group_name_H-M   'P 1'
#
loop_
_entity.id
_entity.type
_entity.pdbx_description
1 polymer ?
#
loop_
_entity_poly.entity_id
_entity_poly.type
_entity_poly.pdbx_seq_one_letter_code
_entity_poly.pdbx_strand_id
1 'polypeptide(L)'
;MQKKGLICIPQVNNLEDELLRSCHIKQIKELLGSKSNKDFKHDLIVEKNLKKKLLNHDFDIQKFWNRNPENKFREISNGAINIKK
;
A
#
# COMPACT_ATOMS: atom_id res chain seq x y z
N MET A 1 -1.65 -32.30 -4.95
CA MET A 1 -1.13 -31.07 -5.59
C MET A 1 -1.99 -29.88 -5.15
N GLN A 2 -1.49 -28.98 -4.31
CA GLN A 2 -2.18 -27.71 -4.06
C GLN A 2 -2.01 -26.84 -5.32
N LYS A 3 -3.10 -26.54 -6.03
CA LYS A 3 -3.06 -25.51 -7.08
C LYS A 3 -2.68 -24.20 -6.38
N LYS A 4 -1.49 -23.67 -6.66
CA LYS A 4 -1.17 -22.27 -6.33
C LYS A 4 -2.16 -21.41 -7.11
N GLY A 5 -3.17 -20.89 -6.41
CA GLY A 5 -4.13 -19.96 -7.01
C GLY A 5 -3.41 -18.68 -7.41
N LEU A 6 -3.68 -18.19 -8.62
CA LEU A 6 -3.26 -16.86 -9.04
C LEU A 6 -4.19 -15.84 -8.39
N ILE A 7 -3.63 -14.90 -7.63
CA ILE A 7 -4.38 -13.77 -7.06
C ILE A 7 -3.89 -12.52 -7.77
N CYS A 8 -4.81 -11.80 -8.41
CA CYS A 8 -4.53 -10.49 -8.99
C CYS A 8 -4.91 -9.40 -7.99
N ILE A 9 -3.99 -8.47 -7.73
CA ILE A 9 -4.23 -7.29 -6.91
C ILE A 9 -3.89 -6.07 -7.75
N PRO A 10 -4.89 -5.28 -8.18
CA PRO A 10 -4.64 -4.05 -8.91
C PRO A 10 -4.04 -2.98 -7.98
N GLN A 11 -2.96 -2.35 -8.43
CA GLN A 11 -2.48 -1.11 -7.82
C GLN A 11 -3.22 0.07 -8.48
N VAL A 12 -4.13 0.71 -7.73
CA VAL A 12 -4.85 1.90 -8.20
C VAL A 12 -3.98 3.13 -7.93
N ASN A 13 -3.54 3.80 -8.99
CA ASN A 13 -2.50 4.83 -8.98
C ASN A 13 -1.11 4.28 -8.60
N ASN A 14 -0.47 4.82 -7.56
CA ASN A 14 0.86 4.43 -7.09
C ASN A 14 0.81 3.89 -5.65
N LEU A 15 1.96 3.41 -5.15
CA LEU A 15 2.08 2.87 -3.80
C LEU A 15 1.87 3.95 -2.74
N GLU A 16 2.38 5.16 -2.99
CA GLU A 16 2.30 6.30 -2.09
C GLU A 16 0.83 6.68 -1.80
N ASP A 17 -0.02 6.69 -2.82
CA ASP A 17 -1.46 6.97 -2.70
C ASP A 17 -2.19 5.89 -1.90
N GLU A 18 -1.79 4.61 -2.06
CA GLU A 18 -2.34 3.52 -1.25
C GLU A 18 -1.92 3.65 0.23
N LEU A 19 -0.68 4.07 0.50
CA LEU A 19 -0.19 4.35 1.85
C LEU A 19 -0.87 5.56 2.48
N LEU A 20 -1.06 6.66 1.75
CA LEU A 20 -1.80 7.84 2.22
C LEU A 20 -3.23 7.50 2.65
N ARG A 21 -3.85 6.52 1.98
CA ARG A 21 -5.24 6.12 2.24
C ARG A 21 -5.36 5.07 3.35
N SER A 22 -4.32 4.28 3.54
CA SER A 22 -4.27 3.21 4.55
C SER A 22 -3.60 3.65 5.85
N CYS A 23 -2.86 4.75 5.86
CA CYS A 23 -2.26 5.35 7.05
C CYS A 23 -2.94 6.69 7.39
N HIS A 24 -2.87 7.10 8.66
CA HIS A 24 -3.31 8.41 9.14
C HIS A 24 -2.23 9.48 8.90
N ILE A 25 -1.97 9.81 7.63
CA ILE A 25 -0.98 10.81 7.20
C ILE A 25 -1.53 11.68 6.08
N LYS A 26 -1.06 12.93 5.99
CA LYS A 26 -1.48 13.87 4.93
C LYS A 26 -0.52 13.85 3.74
N GLN A 27 0.76 13.56 4.00
CA GLN A 27 1.81 13.50 3.00
C GLN A 27 2.66 12.26 3.20
N ILE A 28 3.12 11.64 2.10
CA ILE A 28 3.84 10.37 2.17
C ILE A 28 5.15 10.46 2.98
N LYS A 29 5.81 11.63 2.96
CA LYS A 29 7.01 11.89 3.75
C LYS A 29 6.79 11.69 5.26
N GLU A 30 5.56 11.89 5.75
CA GLU A 30 5.22 11.77 7.17
C GLU A 30 5.38 10.33 7.66
N LEU A 31 5.14 9.33 6.79
CA LEU A 31 5.23 7.91 7.14
C LEU A 31 6.61 7.53 7.71
N LEU A 32 7.68 8.08 7.15
CA LEU A 32 9.05 7.78 7.53
C LEU A 32 9.72 8.93 8.28
N GLY A 33 9.13 10.13 8.24
CA GLY A 33 9.77 11.37 8.72
C GLY A 33 10.74 11.94 7.70
N SER A 34 10.52 11.69 6.41
CA SER A 34 11.36 12.14 5.30
C SER A 34 11.37 13.66 5.19
N LYS A 35 12.50 14.21 4.72
CA LYS A 35 12.64 15.66 4.48
C LYS A 35 11.64 16.18 3.45
N SER A 36 11.38 15.41 2.40
CA SER A 36 10.39 15.74 1.36
C SER A 36 9.72 14.48 0.80
N ASN A 37 8.65 14.67 0.03
CA ASN A 37 7.98 13.56 -0.67
C ASN A 37 8.90 12.89 -1.71
N LYS A 38 9.91 13.60 -2.22
CA LYS A 38 10.89 13.01 -3.17
C LYS A 38 11.86 12.07 -2.46
N ASP A 39 12.19 12.36 -1.20
CA ASP A 39 13.14 11.58 -0.40
C ASP A 39 12.53 10.29 0.15
N PHE A 40 11.19 10.23 0.23
CA PHE A 40 10.44 9.07 0.74
C PHE A 40 10.93 7.72 0.19
N LYS A 41 11.16 7.62 -1.12
CA LYS A 41 11.58 6.35 -1.74
C LYS A 41 12.95 5.89 -1.26
N HIS A 42 13.88 6.84 -1.09
CA HIS A 42 15.19 6.53 -0.55
C HIS A 42 15.09 6.06 0.90
N ASP A 43 14.33 6.81 1.71
CA ASP A 43 14.12 6.48 3.13
C ASP A 43 13.41 5.13 3.31
N LEU A 44 12.47 4.79 2.43
CA LEU A 44 11.75 3.52 2.45
C LEU A 44 12.69 2.33 2.22
N ILE A 45 13.67 2.48 1.33
CA ILE A 45 14.64 1.43 1.00
C ILE A 45 15.58 1.17 2.19
N VAL A 46 15.99 2.21 2.91
CA VAL A 46 16.95 2.10 4.02
C VAL A 46 16.29 1.82 5.38
N GLU A 47 14.97 2.00 5.50
CA GLU A 47 14.21 1.75 6.74
C GLU A 47 14.22 0.27 7.11
N LYS A 48 14.69 -0.02 8.32
CA LYS A 48 14.83 -1.38 8.85
C LYS A 48 13.58 -1.85 9.62
N ASN A 49 12.76 -0.91 10.08
CA ASN A 49 11.59 -1.18 10.91
C ASN A 49 10.33 -0.51 10.36
N LEU A 50 10.05 -0.76 9.08
CA LEU A 50 8.86 -0.25 8.39
C LEU A 50 7.56 -0.63 9.11
N LYS A 51 7.49 -1.83 9.69
CA LYS A 51 6.33 -2.28 10.48
C LYS A 51 6.00 -1.30 11.61
N LYS A 52 7.00 -0.88 12.38
CA LYS A 52 6.80 0.08 13.48
C LYS A 52 6.30 1.42 12.95
N LYS A 53 6.85 1.91 11.84
CA LYS A 53 6.42 3.17 11.19
C LYS A 53 4.95 3.09 10.75
N LEU A 54 4.56 2.01 10.07
CA LEU A 54 3.18 1.78 9.65
C LEU A 54 2.22 1.77 10.86
N LEU A 55 2.56 1.05 11.93
CA LEU A 55 1.73 1.01 13.13
C LEU A 55 1.62 2.36 13.85
N ASN A 56 2.70 3.15 13.89
CA ASN A 56 2.68 4.49 14.47
C ASN A 56 1.77 5.47 13.70
N HIS A 57 1.42 5.15 12.45
CA HIS A 57 0.54 5.93 11.60
C HIS A 57 -0.78 5.20 11.33
N ASP A 58 -1.22 4.36 12.27
CA ASP A 58 -2.52 3.68 12.25
C ASP A 58 -2.81 2.94 10.94
N PHE A 59 -1.78 2.27 10.39
CA PHE A 59 -1.91 1.53 9.14
C PHE A 59 -3.05 0.49 9.21
N ASP A 60 -3.98 0.62 8.27
CA ASP A 60 -5.15 -0.22 8.11
C ASP A 60 -5.02 -1.11 6.87
N ILE A 61 -4.71 -2.39 7.12
CA ILE A 61 -4.59 -3.40 6.07
C ILE A 61 -5.89 -3.60 5.28
N GLN A 62 -7.06 -3.36 5.89
CA GLN A 62 -8.35 -3.48 5.20
C GLN A 62 -8.52 -2.37 4.17
N LYS A 63 -7.92 -1.19 4.40
CA LYS A 63 -7.90 -0.09 3.42
C LYS A 63 -6.85 -0.27 2.33
N PHE A 64 -5.69 -0.86 2.64
CA PHE A 64 -4.60 -1.01 1.67
C PHE A 64 -4.97 -1.94 0.49
N TRP A 65 -4.78 -1.52 -0.77
CA TRP A 65 -5.11 -2.33 -1.95
C TRP A 65 -6.55 -2.87 -1.99
N ASN A 66 -7.53 -2.09 -1.52
CA ASN A 66 -8.95 -2.50 -1.55
C ASN A 66 -9.78 -1.85 -2.67
N ARG A 67 -9.15 -1.09 -3.57
CA ARG A 67 -9.84 -0.41 -4.68
C ARG A 67 -9.81 -1.23 -5.95
N ASN A 68 -10.82 -1.04 -6.79
CA ASN A 68 -10.84 -1.55 -8.15
C ASN A 68 -10.38 -0.44 -9.11
N PRO A 69 -9.68 -0.80 -10.20
CA PRO A 69 -9.32 0.17 -11.23
C PRO A 69 -10.58 0.63 -12.01
N GLU A 70 -10.67 1.92 -12.31
CA GLU A 70 -11.79 2.50 -13.07
C GLU A 70 -11.47 2.68 -14.57
N ASN A 71 -10.24 2.39 -14.97
CA ASN A 71 -9.74 2.57 -16.33
C ASN A 71 -9.93 1.30 -17.18
N LYS A 72 -9.11 1.15 -18.23
CA LYS A 72 -9.10 -0.03 -19.12
C LYS A 72 -8.88 -1.38 -18.40
N PHE A 73 -8.49 -1.37 -17.13
CA PHE A 73 -8.26 -2.57 -16.32
C PHE A 73 -9.43 -2.92 -15.38
N ARG A 74 -10.59 -2.26 -15.49
CA ARG A 74 -11.79 -2.48 -14.65
C ARG A 74 -12.27 -3.94 -14.56
N GLU A 75 -11.94 -4.75 -15.55
CA GLU A 75 -12.31 -6.18 -15.61
C GLU A 75 -11.41 -7.07 -14.72
N ILE A 76 -10.27 -6.54 -14.24
CA ILE A 76 -9.39 -7.25 -13.32
C ILE A 76 -9.99 -7.16 -11.92
N SER A 77 -10.50 -8.28 -11.42
CA SER A 77 -11.01 -8.40 -10.05
C SER A 77 -9.90 -8.19 -9.03
N ASN A 78 -10.17 -7.38 -8.00
CA ASN A 78 -9.26 -7.23 -6.87
C ASN A 78 -9.37 -8.41 -5.89
N GLY A 79 -8.35 -9.27 -5.87
CA GLY A 79 -8.25 -10.43 -5.00
C GLY A 79 -7.58 -10.17 -3.65
N ALA A 80 -7.33 -8.90 -3.26
CA ALA A 80 -6.59 -8.58 -2.03
C ALA A 80 -7.23 -9.15 -0.76
N ILE A 81 -8.56 -9.30 -0.73
CA ILE A 81 -9.27 -9.90 0.41
C ILE A 81 -8.77 -11.31 0.75
N ASN A 82 -8.28 -12.05 -0.24
CA ASN A 82 -7.79 -13.43 -0.06
C ASN A 82 -6.42 -13.51 0.63
N ILE A 83 -5.70 -12.38 0.76
CA ILE A 83 -4.39 -12.32 1.42
C ILE A 83 -4.41 -11.54 2.73
N LYS A 84 -5.50 -10.80 3.01
CA LYS A 84 -5.69 -10.07 4.25
C LYS A 84 -6.25 -11.02 5.29
N LYS A 85 -5.46 -11.30 6.32
CA LYS A 85 -5.83 -12.15 7.44
C LYS A 85 -6.10 -11.30 8.67
#